data_AF-V9G3V6-F1
#
_entry.id   AF-V9G3V6-F1
#
_cell.length_a   1.000
_cell.length_b   1.000
_cell.length_c   1.000
_cell.angle_alpha   90.00
_cell.angle_beta   90.00
_cell.angle_gamma   90.00
#
_symmetry.space_group_name_H-M   'P 1'
#
loop_
_entity.id
_entity.type
_entity.pdbx_description
1 polymer ?
#
loop_
_entity_poly.entity_id
_entity_poly.type
_entity_poly.pdbx_seq_one_letter_code
_entity_poly.pdbx_strand_id
1 'polypeptide(L)'
;MLDAAAHAHLHEEPLVLSSYVNEYETQPGDLYLIPPGTVHASGINNLVLEISSTTWWFTFKIYDYLRLDGDGKPRPMNPEHARHNVNDAMNTSAVVNGLIARPTVIERQAGNTLELLGQRDDLLFQVSRLSLHDTWRGDTRGEFVMYNLVEGDRVRLIPEAGGAAVEWGYAESYIIPACIGPYRLENLSGSPCKLIAARVNPDWNQPLLPPAMKSGMDGEGFDARRS
;
A
#
# COMPACT_ATOMS: atom_id res chain seq x y z
N MET A 1 -10.05 -22.78 -3.38
CA MET A 1 -8.67 -22.55 -2.89
C MET A 1 -8.52 -22.92 -1.41
N LEU A 2 -9.31 -22.32 -0.49
CA LEU A 2 -9.17 -22.54 0.95
C LEU A 2 -9.18 -24.03 1.36
N ASP A 3 -10.14 -24.81 0.83
CA ASP A 3 -10.23 -26.25 1.13
C ASP A 3 -9.03 -27.03 0.57
N ALA A 4 -8.55 -26.64 -0.60
CA ALA A 4 -7.36 -27.25 -1.21
C ALA A 4 -6.08 -26.93 -0.42
N ALA A 5 -5.97 -25.73 0.15
CA ALA A 5 -4.87 -25.36 1.03
C ALA A 5 -4.94 -26.11 2.38
N ALA A 6 -6.14 -26.32 2.93
CA ALA A 6 -6.33 -27.13 4.12
C ALA A 6 -5.97 -28.61 3.88
N HIS A 7 -6.39 -29.17 2.73
CA HIS A 7 -6.01 -30.51 2.31
C HIS A 7 -4.49 -30.65 2.15
N ALA A 8 -3.86 -29.70 1.45
CA ALA A 8 -2.40 -29.66 1.28
C ALA A 8 -1.66 -29.70 2.63
N HIS A 9 -2.14 -28.92 3.61
CA HIS A 9 -1.55 -28.90 4.94
C HIS A 9 -1.77 -30.21 5.72
N LEU A 10 -2.99 -30.77 5.67
CA LEU A 10 -3.34 -32.00 6.38
C LEU A 10 -2.59 -33.24 5.85
N HIS A 11 -2.37 -33.27 4.54
CA HIS A 11 -1.76 -34.41 3.85
C HIS A 11 -0.29 -34.20 3.47
N GLU A 12 0.28 -33.03 3.79
CA GLU A 12 1.65 -32.64 3.41
C GLU A 12 1.90 -32.71 1.89
N GLU A 13 0.85 -32.47 1.10
CA GLU A 13 0.89 -32.50 -0.36
C GLU A 13 0.94 -31.07 -0.91
N PRO A 14 1.98 -30.69 -1.67
CA PRO A 14 2.10 -29.34 -2.20
C PRO A 14 0.93 -28.96 -3.11
N LEU A 15 0.38 -27.77 -2.88
CA LEU A 15 -0.66 -27.18 -3.73
C LEU A 15 -0.06 -26.55 -4.98
N VAL A 16 -0.59 -26.89 -6.17
CA VAL A 16 -0.30 -26.17 -7.42
C VAL A 16 -1.11 -24.87 -7.44
N LEU A 17 -0.50 -23.78 -6.98
CA LEU A 17 -1.19 -22.49 -6.78
C LEU A 17 -1.79 -21.91 -8.06
N SER A 18 -1.11 -22.03 -9.20
CA SER A 18 -1.58 -21.54 -10.51
C SER A 18 -2.92 -22.13 -10.96
N SER A 19 -3.39 -23.22 -10.33
CA SER A 19 -4.73 -23.77 -10.57
C SER A 19 -5.85 -23.02 -9.84
N TYR A 20 -5.51 -22.13 -8.90
CA TYR A 20 -6.45 -21.47 -7.99
C TYR A 20 -6.33 -19.95 -7.96
N VAL A 21 -5.17 -19.39 -8.33
CA VAL A 21 -4.91 -17.95 -8.34
C VAL A 21 -4.35 -17.53 -9.70
N ASN A 22 -4.57 -16.27 -10.07
CA ASN A 22 -3.95 -15.69 -11.25
C ASN A 22 -2.46 -15.41 -10.97
N GLU A 23 -1.62 -15.61 -11.98
CA GLU A 23 -0.19 -15.27 -11.95
C GLU A 23 0.09 -14.20 -13.00
N TYR A 24 0.84 -13.17 -12.61
CA TYR A 24 1.22 -12.06 -13.48
C TYR A 24 2.72 -11.83 -13.35
N GLU A 25 3.41 -11.72 -14.48
CA GLU A 25 4.82 -11.32 -14.49
C GLU A 25 4.94 -9.84 -14.12
N THR A 26 5.83 -9.54 -13.18
CA THR A 26 6.08 -8.18 -12.69
C THR A 26 7.30 -7.56 -13.39
N GLN A 27 7.23 -6.26 -13.64
CA GLN A 27 8.36 -5.45 -14.09
C GLN A 27 8.66 -4.33 -13.07
N PRO A 28 9.92 -3.87 -12.98
CA PRO A 28 10.26 -2.73 -12.13
C PRO A 28 9.40 -1.50 -12.44
N GLY A 29 8.72 -0.99 -11.42
CA GLY A 29 7.85 0.16 -11.53
C GLY A 29 6.38 -0.15 -11.83
N ASP A 30 5.99 -1.42 -11.94
CA ASP A 30 4.59 -1.84 -11.90
C ASP A 30 3.98 -1.51 -10.53
N LEU A 31 2.68 -1.21 -10.52
CA LEU A 31 1.92 -1.01 -9.30
C LEU A 31 0.67 -1.91 -9.31
N TYR A 32 0.48 -2.63 -8.22
CA TYR A 32 -0.65 -3.51 -7.99
C TYR A 32 -1.47 -2.97 -6.83
N LEU A 33 -2.77 -2.80 -7.07
CA LEU A 33 -3.73 -2.38 -6.06
C LEU A 33 -4.29 -3.66 -5.42
N ILE A 34 -4.25 -3.72 -4.10
CA ILE A 34 -4.66 -4.89 -3.34
C ILE A 34 -5.78 -4.45 -2.37
N PRO A 35 -7.04 -4.34 -2.84
CA PRO A 35 -8.16 -4.00 -1.98
C PRO A 35 -8.37 -5.05 -0.87
N PRO A 36 -9.05 -4.69 0.23
CA PRO A 36 -9.40 -5.63 1.29
C PRO A 36 -10.11 -6.88 0.77
N GLY A 37 -9.72 -8.03 1.31
CA GLY A 37 -10.27 -9.34 0.91
C GLY A 37 -9.67 -9.94 -0.36
N THR A 38 -8.70 -9.27 -1.00
CA THR A 38 -7.97 -9.82 -2.15
C THR A 38 -6.96 -10.85 -1.70
N VAL A 39 -7.07 -12.09 -2.20
CA VAL A 39 -6.04 -13.11 -2.01
C VAL A 39 -4.84 -12.76 -2.91
N HIS A 40 -3.67 -12.62 -2.31
CA HIS A 40 -2.45 -12.24 -3.03
C HIS A 40 -1.21 -12.84 -2.38
N ALA A 41 -0.13 -12.91 -3.17
CA ALA A 41 1.21 -13.24 -2.71
C ALA A 41 2.22 -12.60 -3.68
N SER A 42 3.37 -12.17 -3.16
CA SER A 42 4.50 -11.76 -4.00
C SER A 42 5.32 -12.99 -4.40
N GLY A 43 5.66 -13.09 -5.69
CA GLY A 43 6.61 -14.09 -6.17
C GLY A 43 8.03 -13.88 -5.63
N ILE A 44 8.89 -14.89 -5.80
CA ILE A 44 10.31 -14.81 -5.42
C ILE A 44 11.03 -13.68 -6.17
N ASN A 45 12.12 -13.17 -5.59
CA ASN A 45 13.00 -12.16 -6.20
C ASN A 45 12.34 -10.81 -6.53
N ASN A 46 11.27 -10.44 -5.82
CA ASN A 46 10.68 -9.09 -5.89
C ASN A 46 11.13 -8.24 -4.70
N LEU A 47 11.59 -7.02 -4.97
CA LEU A 47 11.69 -5.96 -3.97
C LEU A 47 10.46 -5.07 -4.12
N VAL A 48 9.64 -4.99 -3.08
CA VAL A 48 8.33 -4.32 -3.13
C VAL A 48 8.32 -3.13 -2.17
N LEU A 49 7.87 -1.98 -2.66
CA LEU A 49 7.42 -0.87 -1.83
C LEU A 49 5.92 -1.06 -1.57
N GLU A 50 5.55 -1.43 -0.36
CA GLU A 50 4.16 -1.56 0.07
C GLU A 50 3.70 -0.26 0.73
N ILE A 51 2.60 0.31 0.23
CA ILE A 51 1.92 1.47 0.83
C ILE A 51 0.56 0.98 1.31
N SER A 52 0.31 1.07 2.62
CA SER A 52 -0.91 0.54 3.24
C SER A 52 -1.57 1.56 4.18
N SER A 53 -2.89 1.46 4.30
CA SER A 53 -3.72 2.25 5.23
C SER A 53 -4.19 1.44 6.44
N THR A 54 -3.75 0.19 6.56
CA THR A 54 -4.19 -0.72 7.63
C THR A 54 -3.62 -0.28 8.97
N THR A 55 -4.50 0.24 9.84
CA THR A 55 -4.16 0.62 11.22
C THR A 55 -4.02 -0.59 12.15
N TRP A 56 -4.42 -1.80 11.70
CA TRP A 56 -4.38 -3.05 12.46
C TRP A 56 -3.92 -4.22 11.59
N TRP A 57 -3.02 -5.06 12.12
CA TRP A 57 -2.30 -6.09 11.38
C TRP A 57 -2.98 -7.46 11.46
N PHE A 58 -4.08 -7.68 10.72
CA PHE A 58 -4.63 -9.02 10.54
C PHE A 58 -4.27 -9.57 9.15
N THR A 59 -3.21 -10.39 9.10
CA THR A 59 -2.88 -11.19 7.92
C THR A 59 -3.40 -12.61 8.11
N PHE A 60 -4.43 -13.00 7.37
CA PHE A 60 -4.93 -14.38 7.39
C PHE A 60 -4.19 -15.22 6.34
N LYS A 61 -3.21 -16.00 6.79
CA LYS A 61 -2.44 -16.89 5.91
C LYS A 61 -3.31 -18.07 5.46
N ILE A 62 -3.41 -18.23 4.14
CA ILE A 62 -4.16 -19.32 3.49
C ILE A 62 -3.26 -20.50 3.15
N TYR A 63 -2.07 -20.25 2.59
CA TYR A 63 -1.13 -21.30 2.21
C TYR A 63 0.29 -20.73 2.28
N ASP A 64 1.22 -21.50 2.82
CA ASP A 64 2.60 -21.05 3.07
C ASP A 64 3.65 -22.06 2.56
N TYR A 65 3.32 -22.75 1.46
CA TYR A 65 4.21 -23.72 0.78
C TYR A 65 4.72 -24.85 1.67
N LEU A 66 3.90 -25.28 2.64
CA LEU A 66 4.24 -26.30 3.64
C LEU A 66 5.56 -25.99 4.39
N ARG A 67 5.94 -24.71 4.47
CA ARG A 67 7.16 -24.31 5.16
C ARG A 67 6.99 -24.51 6.66
N LEU A 68 7.99 -25.15 7.24
CA LEU A 68 8.10 -25.30 8.68
C LEU A 68 8.59 -24.00 9.33
N ASP A 69 8.29 -23.85 10.61
CA ASP A 69 8.86 -22.83 11.49
C ASP A 69 10.24 -23.26 12.01
N GLY A 70 10.82 -22.45 12.90
CA GLY A 70 12.14 -22.73 13.50
C GLY A 70 12.17 -23.99 14.37
N ASP A 71 11.02 -24.48 14.81
CA ASP A 71 10.87 -25.69 15.64
C ASP A 71 10.53 -26.93 14.80
N GLY A 72 10.50 -26.80 13.47
CA GLY A 72 10.15 -27.88 12.55
C GLY A 72 8.65 -28.19 12.51
N LYS A 73 7.78 -27.29 12.99
CA LYS A 73 6.32 -27.45 12.92
C LYS A 73 5.74 -26.67 11.75
N PRO A 74 4.61 -27.11 11.17
CA PRO A 74 3.90 -26.31 10.18
C PRO A 74 3.49 -24.96 10.77
N ARG A 75 3.70 -23.88 10.01
CA ARG A 75 3.29 -22.55 10.45
C ARG A 75 1.77 -22.44 10.62
N PRO A 76 1.30 -21.64 11.60
CA PRO A 76 -0.13 -21.48 11.84
C PRO A 76 -0.81 -20.85 10.62
N MET A 77 -1.95 -21.44 10.25
CA MET A 77 -2.85 -20.97 9.21
C MET A 77 -4.21 -20.59 9.83
N ASN A 78 -4.91 -19.63 9.22
CA ASN A 78 -6.20 -19.13 9.73
C ASN A 78 -7.30 -19.25 8.66
N PRO A 79 -7.60 -20.46 8.15
CA PRO A 79 -8.48 -20.64 7.00
C PRO A 79 -9.91 -20.17 7.26
N GLU A 80 -10.44 -20.34 8.49
CA GLU A 80 -11.78 -19.88 8.84
C GLU A 80 -11.89 -18.35 8.88
N HIS A 81 -10.88 -17.64 9.42
CA HIS A 81 -10.88 -16.19 9.35
C HIS A 81 -10.70 -15.70 7.90
N ALA A 82 -9.84 -16.36 7.12
CA ALA A 82 -9.71 -16.06 5.70
C ALA A 82 -11.05 -16.23 4.97
N ARG A 83 -11.80 -17.31 5.22
CA ARG A 83 -13.10 -17.58 4.59
C ARG A 83 -14.11 -16.45 4.78
N HIS A 84 -14.14 -15.85 5.97
CA HIS A 84 -15.05 -14.73 6.26
C HIS A 84 -14.61 -13.39 5.67
N ASN A 85 -13.37 -13.27 5.20
CA ASN A 85 -12.78 -12.00 4.74
C ASN A 85 -12.42 -11.99 3.25
N VAL A 86 -12.31 -13.16 2.60
CA VAL A 86 -12.04 -13.25 1.16
C VAL A 86 -13.21 -12.64 0.38
N ASN A 87 -12.88 -11.81 -0.59
CA ASN A 87 -13.85 -11.19 -1.48
C ASN A 87 -13.79 -11.87 -2.86
N ASP A 88 -14.76 -12.74 -3.14
CA ASP A 88 -14.85 -13.47 -4.42
C ASP A 88 -15.03 -12.57 -5.65
N ALA A 89 -15.41 -11.29 -5.45
CA ALA A 89 -15.45 -10.32 -6.53
C ALA A 89 -14.04 -9.93 -7.03
N MET A 90 -12.98 -10.17 -6.25
CA MET A 90 -11.58 -9.92 -6.60
C MET A 90 -11.03 -11.04 -7.50
N ASN A 91 -11.70 -11.27 -8.63
CA ASN A 91 -11.37 -12.29 -9.62
C ASN A 91 -10.56 -11.71 -10.81
N THR A 92 -10.29 -12.52 -11.83
CA THR A 92 -9.53 -12.13 -13.03
C THR A 92 -10.08 -10.87 -13.71
N SER A 93 -11.40 -10.71 -13.75
CA SER A 93 -12.03 -9.51 -14.32
C SER A 93 -11.70 -8.26 -13.52
N ALA A 94 -11.79 -8.33 -12.18
CA ALA A 94 -11.40 -7.20 -11.32
C ALA A 94 -9.93 -6.82 -11.55
N VAL A 95 -9.04 -7.82 -11.64
CA VAL A 95 -7.61 -7.59 -11.87
C VAL A 95 -7.36 -6.83 -13.18
N VAL A 96 -7.87 -7.36 -14.29
CA VAL A 96 -7.67 -6.79 -15.63
C VAL A 96 -8.30 -5.40 -15.76
N ASN A 97 -9.41 -5.16 -15.08
CA ASN A 97 -10.18 -3.92 -15.19
C ASN A 97 -9.75 -2.82 -14.22
N GLY A 98 -8.83 -3.07 -13.29
CA GLY A 98 -8.36 -1.98 -12.43
C GLY A 98 -7.55 -2.34 -11.18
N LEU A 99 -7.03 -3.56 -11.02
CA LEU A 99 -6.08 -3.84 -9.93
C LEU A 99 -4.62 -3.79 -10.38
N ILE A 100 -4.35 -3.90 -11.68
CA ILE A 100 -3.04 -3.55 -12.25
C ILE A 100 -3.11 -2.10 -12.70
N ALA A 101 -2.24 -1.26 -12.14
CA ALA A 101 -2.22 0.17 -12.40
C ALA A 101 -2.00 0.48 -13.88
N ARG A 102 -2.72 1.49 -14.38
CA ARG A 102 -2.51 2.07 -15.71
C ARG A 102 -2.06 3.51 -15.54
N PRO A 103 -0.74 3.78 -15.58
CA PRO A 103 -0.20 5.11 -15.35
C PRO A 103 -0.83 6.14 -16.29
N THR A 104 -1.34 7.23 -15.73
CA THR A 104 -1.87 8.36 -16.51
C THR A 104 -1.11 9.61 -16.15
N VAL A 105 -0.50 10.28 -17.12
CA VAL A 105 0.18 11.56 -16.88
C VAL A 105 -0.86 12.62 -16.52
N ILE A 106 -0.76 13.15 -15.29
CA ILE A 106 -1.66 14.20 -14.78
C ILE A 106 -1.02 15.58 -14.81
N GLU A 107 0.31 15.67 -14.82
CA GLU A 107 1.02 16.95 -14.86
C GLU A 107 2.40 16.82 -15.51
N ARG A 108 2.86 17.88 -16.16
CA ARG A 108 4.20 18.02 -16.74
C ARG A 108 4.80 19.35 -16.34
N GLN A 109 6.07 19.35 -15.94
CA GLN A 109 6.84 20.55 -15.64
C GLN A 109 8.20 20.46 -16.31
N ALA A 110 8.41 21.22 -17.39
CA ALA A 110 9.59 21.11 -18.25
C ALA A 110 9.83 19.64 -18.69
N GLY A 111 10.94 19.02 -18.28
CA GLY A 111 11.25 17.62 -18.56
C GLY A 111 10.61 16.60 -17.62
N ASN A 112 9.98 17.03 -16.52
CA ASN A 112 9.44 16.14 -15.50
C ASN A 112 7.99 15.72 -15.81
N THR A 113 7.59 14.57 -15.28
CA THR A 113 6.21 14.06 -15.40
C THR A 113 5.70 13.53 -14.07
N LEU A 114 4.45 13.84 -13.74
CA LEU A 114 3.70 13.22 -12.66
C LEU A 114 2.63 12.30 -13.25
N GLU A 115 2.69 11.02 -12.91
CA GLU A 115 1.76 9.99 -13.35
C GLU A 115 0.91 9.52 -12.17
N LEU A 116 -0.42 9.53 -12.31
CA LEU A 116 -1.31 8.85 -11.37
C LEU A 116 -1.25 7.34 -11.63
N LEU A 117 -0.93 6.57 -10.59
CA LEU A 117 -0.84 5.11 -10.67
C LEU A 117 -2.07 4.42 -10.06
N GLY A 118 -2.56 4.93 -8.93
CA GLY A 118 -3.65 4.30 -8.19
C GLY A 118 -4.51 5.32 -7.47
N GLN A 119 -5.80 5.32 -7.77
CA GLN A 119 -6.84 6.06 -7.07
C GLN A 119 -8.14 5.26 -7.21
N ARG A 120 -8.74 4.89 -6.07
CA ARG A 120 -10.00 4.15 -6.00
C ARG A 120 -10.83 4.70 -4.85
N ASP A 121 -12.14 4.64 -4.97
CA ASP A 121 -13.08 5.10 -3.93
C ASP A 121 -12.94 4.35 -2.60
N ASP A 122 -12.46 3.10 -2.64
CA ASP A 122 -12.16 2.25 -1.48
C ASP A 122 -10.74 2.41 -0.92
N LEU A 123 -9.93 3.33 -1.46
CA LEU A 123 -8.57 3.62 -0.99
C LEU A 123 -8.46 5.01 -0.36
N LEU A 124 -7.96 5.05 0.87
CA LEU A 124 -7.69 6.28 1.64
C LEU A 124 -6.69 7.20 0.95
N PHE A 125 -5.76 6.63 0.19
CA PHE A 125 -4.66 7.35 -0.44
C PHE A 125 -4.68 7.14 -1.94
N GLN A 126 -4.17 8.13 -2.64
CA GLN A 126 -3.78 8.03 -4.04
C GLN A 126 -2.27 7.87 -4.13
N VAL A 127 -1.82 7.13 -5.13
CA VAL A 127 -0.41 6.91 -5.43
C VAL A 127 -0.08 7.48 -6.79
N SER A 128 0.97 8.29 -6.84
CA SER A 128 1.51 8.86 -8.07
C SER A 128 3.02 8.62 -8.18
N ARG A 129 3.54 8.68 -9.39
CA ARG A 129 4.95 8.54 -9.70
C ARG A 129 5.45 9.82 -10.34
N LEU A 130 6.47 10.42 -9.72
CA LEU A 130 7.18 11.56 -10.26
C LEU A 130 8.46 11.08 -10.94
N SER A 131 8.56 11.28 -12.24
CA SER A 131 9.83 11.18 -12.97
C SER A 131 10.51 12.55 -12.94
N LEU A 132 11.57 12.66 -12.14
CA LEU A 132 12.28 13.90 -11.84
C LEU A 132 13.61 13.93 -12.58
N HIS A 133 13.73 14.84 -13.55
CA HIS A 133 14.95 15.12 -14.29
C HIS A 133 15.81 16.20 -13.61
N ASP A 134 15.18 17.32 -13.22
CA ASP A 134 15.88 18.47 -12.64
C ASP A 134 15.12 19.01 -11.42
N THR A 135 14.17 19.93 -11.62
CA THR A 135 13.41 20.55 -10.53
C THR A 135 11.91 20.36 -10.70
N TRP A 136 11.23 19.92 -9.64
CA TRP A 136 9.77 19.82 -9.57
C TRP A 136 9.22 20.79 -8.53
N ARG A 137 8.20 21.58 -8.87
CA ARG A 137 7.50 22.46 -7.94
C ARG A 137 6.20 21.80 -7.50
N GLY A 138 6.03 21.59 -6.21
CA GLY A 138 4.85 20.97 -5.62
C GLY A 138 4.20 21.85 -4.57
N ASP A 139 3.00 21.46 -4.16
CA ASP A 139 2.29 22.05 -3.03
C ASP A 139 1.66 20.94 -2.19
N THR A 140 1.77 21.06 -0.88
CA THR A 140 1.11 20.18 0.09
C THR A 140 -0.39 20.43 0.15
N ARG A 141 -0.84 21.64 -0.20
CA ARG A 141 -2.26 22.06 -0.20
C ARG A 141 -2.97 21.78 1.12
N GLY A 142 -2.25 21.89 2.24
CA GLY A 142 -2.77 21.64 3.57
C GLY A 142 -2.87 20.17 3.96
N GLU A 143 -2.32 19.25 3.16
CA GLU A 143 -2.24 17.81 3.46
C GLU A 143 -0.79 17.35 3.51
N PHE A 144 -0.52 16.23 4.19
CA PHE A 144 0.81 15.64 4.13
C PHE A 144 1.06 14.96 2.78
N VAL A 145 2.33 14.84 2.40
CA VAL A 145 2.76 14.11 1.21
C VAL A 145 3.90 13.19 1.60
N MET A 146 3.77 11.90 1.33
CA MET A 146 4.86 10.95 1.55
C MET A 146 5.56 10.69 0.21
N TYR A 147 6.87 10.84 0.16
CA TYR A 147 7.71 10.46 -0.97
C TYR A 147 8.64 9.30 -0.61
N ASN A 148 8.85 8.41 -1.57
CA ASN A 148 9.87 7.36 -1.51
C ASN A 148 10.74 7.47 -2.76
N LEU A 149 12.07 7.54 -2.60
CA LEU A 149 12.99 7.54 -3.75
C LEU A 149 13.25 6.09 -4.19
N VAL A 150 12.71 5.71 -5.36
CA VAL A 150 12.73 4.32 -5.87
C VAL A 150 13.63 4.12 -7.08
N GLU A 151 14.17 5.21 -7.66
CA GLU A 151 15.20 5.18 -8.70
C GLU A 151 16.00 6.48 -8.62
N GLY A 152 17.31 6.42 -8.84
CA GLY A 152 18.24 7.53 -8.59
C GLY A 152 18.86 7.48 -7.20
N ASP A 153 19.80 8.36 -6.92
CA ASP A 153 20.68 8.27 -5.75
C ASP A 153 20.23 9.17 -4.60
N ARG A 154 19.83 10.40 -4.92
CA ARG A 154 19.53 11.44 -3.95
C ARG A 154 18.65 12.56 -4.52
N VAL A 155 17.79 13.09 -3.66
CA VAL A 155 16.96 14.27 -3.94
C VAL A 155 17.00 15.24 -2.76
N ARG A 156 16.63 16.50 -3.01
CA ARG A 156 16.51 17.54 -1.99
C ARG A 156 15.14 18.20 -2.06
N LEU A 157 14.51 18.39 -0.91
CA LEU A 157 13.33 19.23 -0.77
C LEU A 157 13.70 20.58 -0.16
N ILE A 158 13.14 21.65 -0.72
CA ILE A 158 13.31 23.02 -0.23
C ILE A 158 11.94 23.69 -0.13
N PRO A 159 11.49 24.12 1.08
CA PRO A 159 10.28 24.91 1.25
C PRO A 159 10.41 26.28 0.56
N GLU A 160 9.40 26.73 -0.18
CA GLU A 160 9.44 28.04 -0.86
C GLU A 160 9.23 29.20 0.12
N ALA A 161 8.51 28.97 1.23
CA ALA A 161 8.33 29.95 2.30
C ALA A 161 9.59 30.15 3.17
N GLY A 162 10.68 29.46 2.88
CA GLY A 162 11.89 29.40 3.70
C GLY A 162 11.83 28.30 4.77
N GLY A 163 12.99 27.88 5.25
CA GLY A 163 13.14 26.75 6.18
C GLY A 163 14.36 25.89 5.85
N ALA A 164 14.55 24.83 6.64
CA ALA A 164 15.62 23.88 6.38
C ALA A 164 15.31 23.04 5.13
N ALA A 165 16.31 22.88 4.27
CA ALA A 165 16.28 21.89 3.21
C ALA A 165 16.51 20.49 3.80
N VAL A 166 15.88 19.48 3.20
CA VAL A 166 16.06 18.08 3.60
C VAL A 166 16.44 17.25 2.39
N GLU A 167 17.40 16.35 2.57
CA GLU A 167 17.83 15.41 1.56
C GLU A 167 17.56 13.99 2.03
N TRP A 168 17.26 13.11 1.08
CA TRP A 168 17.19 11.68 1.32
C TRP A 168 17.67 10.93 0.07
N GLY A 169 18.15 9.72 0.31
CA GLY A 169 18.75 8.84 -0.68
C GLY A 169 17.83 7.73 -1.16
N TYR A 170 18.37 6.89 -2.05
CA TYR A 170 17.68 5.72 -2.58
C TYR A 170 17.12 4.83 -1.46
N ALA A 171 15.89 4.35 -1.64
CA ALA A 171 15.14 3.54 -0.69
C ALA A 171 14.79 4.24 0.64
N GLU A 172 15.03 5.55 0.77
CA GLU A 172 14.56 6.35 1.90
C GLU A 172 13.22 7.01 1.59
N SER A 173 12.46 7.26 2.66
CA SER A 173 11.15 7.90 2.64
C SER A 173 11.19 9.23 3.38
N TYR A 174 10.45 10.21 2.88
CA TYR A 174 10.25 11.48 3.58
C TYR A 174 8.78 11.91 3.57
N ILE A 175 8.30 12.37 4.71
CA ILE A 175 6.94 12.92 4.86
C ILE A 175 7.05 14.43 4.92
N ILE A 176 6.43 15.09 3.95
CA ILE A 176 6.28 16.55 3.92
C ILE A 176 5.03 16.90 4.74
N PRO A 177 5.16 17.67 5.84
CA PRO A 177 4.02 18.10 6.62
C PRO A 177 3.10 19.06 5.85
N ALA A 178 1.80 19.00 6.15
CA ALA A 178 0.77 19.88 5.60
C ALA A 178 1.07 21.38 5.70
N CYS A 179 1.79 21.81 6.74
CA CYS A 179 2.10 23.22 6.99
C CYS A 179 3.19 23.79 6.06
N ILE A 180 3.88 22.95 5.28
CA ILE A 180 4.96 23.40 4.39
C ILE A 180 4.41 24.24 3.22
N GLY A 181 3.19 23.97 2.76
CA GLY A 181 2.63 24.65 1.59
C GLY A 181 3.44 24.35 0.32
N PRO A 182 3.76 25.37 -0.50
CA PRO A 182 4.60 25.25 -1.68
C PRO A 182 6.05 24.85 -1.37
N TYR A 183 6.59 23.93 -2.15
CA TYR A 183 7.97 23.44 -2.06
C TYR A 183 8.53 23.13 -3.45
N ARG A 184 9.85 22.93 -3.53
CA ARG A 184 10.49 22.31 -4.69
C ARG A 184 11.29 21.08 -4.32
N LEU A 185 11.31 20.12 -5.22
CA LEU A 185 12.21 18.96 -5.22
C LEU A 185 13.28 19.18 -6.29
N GLU A 186 14.54 18.98 -5.91
CA GLU A 186 15.70 19.05 -6.79
C GLU A 186 16.31 17.64 -6.91
N ASN A 187 16.63 17.24 -8.13
CA ASN A 187 17.40 16.05 -8.41
C ASN A 187 18.88 16.34 -8.12
N LEU A 188 19.48 15.57 -7.21
CA LEU A 188 20.91 15.65 -6.91
C LEU A 188 21.72 14.49 -7.51
N SER A 189 21.06 13.62 -8.28
CA SER A 189 21.66 12.45 -8.91
C SER A 189 22.22 12.80 -10.29
N GLY A 190 23.14 11.97 -10.80
CA GLY A 190 23.66 12.10 -12.17
C GLY A 190 22.70 11.63 -13.27
N SER A 191 21.58 11.01 -12.88
CA SER A 191 20.55 10.46 -13.75
C SER A 191 19.15 10.88 -13.28
N PRO A 192 18.10 10.72 -14.11
CA PRO A 192 16.72 10.96 -13.67
C PRO A 192 16.35 10.09 -12.46
N CYS A 193 15.61 10.68 -11.53
CA CYS A 193 15.05 9.98 -10.38
C CYS A 193 13.60 9.58 -10.62
N LYS A 194 13.14 8.52 -9.93
CA LYS A 194 11.71 8.23 -9.78
C LYS A 194 11.34 8.26 -8.31
N LEU A 195 10.30 9.03 -8.00
CA LEU A 195 9.72 9.06 -6.66
C LEU A 195 8.30 8.54 -6.69
N ILE A 196 7.95 7.69 -5.73
CA ILE A 196 6.56 7.33 -5.46
C ILE A 196 6.02 8.28 -4.40
N ALA A 197 4.92 8.96 -4.73
CA ALA A 197 4.24 9.89 -3.86
C ALA A 197 2.88 9.33 -3.44
N ALA A 198 2.63 9.27 -2.13
CA ALA A 198 1.32 8.96 -1.56
C ALA A 198 0.71 10.23 -0.95
N ARG A 199 -0.55 10.48 -1.28
CA ARG A 199 -1.37 11.61 -0.77
C ARG A 199 -2.72 11.08 -0.31
N VAL A 200 -3.44 11.86 0.48
CA VAL A 200 -4.85 11.57 0.75
C VAL A 200 -5.60 11.54 -0.59
N ASN A 201 -6.47 10.55 -0.75
CA ASN A 201 -7.32 10.46 -1.92
C ASN A 201 -8.39 11.56 -1.84
N PRO A 202 -8.49 12.45 -2.84
CA PRO A 202 -9.46 13.54 -2.83
C PRO A 202 -10.92 13.06 -2.81
N ASP A 203 -11.18 11.83 -3.29
CA ASP A 203 -12.53 11.24 -3.32
C ASP A 203 -12.86 10.48 -2.03
N TRP A 204 -11.93 10.38 -1.08
CA TRP A 204 -12.15 9.64 0.16
C TRP A 204 -13.10 10.39 1.08
N ASN A 205 -14.23 9.74 1.40
CA ASN A 205 -15.29 10.32 2.23
C ASN A 205 -15.69 9.42 3.41
N GLN A 206 -14.95 8.33 3.65
CA GLN A 206 -15.25 7.39 4.73
C GLN A 206 -14.46 7.74 6.01
N PRO A 207 -15.03 7.54 7.20
CA PRO A 207 -14.30 7.78 8.43
C PRO A 207 -13.18 6.73 8.61
N LEU A 208 -11.99 7.20 9.03
CA LEU A 208 -10.83 6.34 9.31
C LEU A 208 -11.05 5.41 10.51
N LEU A 209 -11.90 5.83 11.44
CA LEU A 209 -12.27 5.08 12.61
C LEU A 209 -13.69 4.55 12.41
N PRO A 210 -14.00 3.32 12.84
CA PRO A 210 -15.38 2.89 12.91
C PRO A 210 -16.19 3.93 13.70
N PRO A 211 -17.47 4.14 13.36
CA PRO A 211 -18.34 4.96 14.19
C PRO A 211 -18.20 4.46 15.62
N ALA A 212 -17.99 5.37 16.59
CA ALA A 212 -18.02 4.98 17.99
C ALA A 212 -19.28 4.13 18.18
N MET A 213 -19.10 2.86 18.59
CA MET A 213 -20.24 2.04 18.98
C MET A 213 -21.02 2.88 19.96
N LYS A 214 -22.24 3.28 19.60
CA LYS A 214 -23.12 3.97 20.54
C LYS A 214 -23.16 3.08 21.76
N SER A 215 -22.66 3.57 22.88
CA SER A 215 -22.84 2.89 24.14
C SER A 215 -24.34 2.69 24.28
N GLY A 216 -24.77 1.43 24.30
CA GLY A 216 -26.08 1.08 24.80
C GLY A 216 -26.09 1.45 26.28
N MET A 217 -26.34 2.73 26.57
CA MET A 217 -26.90 3.14 27.86
C MET A 217 -28.41 3.01 27.75
N ASP A 218 -28.88 1.76 27.68
CA ASP A 218 -30.12 1.42 28.35
C ASP A 218 -29.70 0.95 29.75
N GLY A 219 -30.15 1.71 30.74
CA GLY A 219 -29.57 1.70 32.08
C GLY A 219 -29.76 0.38 32.81
N GLU A 220 -28.66 -0.14 33.36
CA GLU A 220 -28.63 -0.60 34.75
C GLU A 220 -27.29 -0.14 35.35
N GLY A 221 -27.37 0.49 36.52
CA GLY A 221 -26.23 1.10 37.19
C GLY A 221 -25.23 0.04 37.65
N PHE A 222 -23.99 0.15 37.18
CA PHE A 222 -22.86 -0.57 37.77
C PHE A 222 -22.30 0.29 38.92
N ASP A 223 -22.63 -0.10 40.15
CA ASP A 223 -22.09 0.49 41.39
C ASP A 223 -20.65 0.02 41.61
N ALA A 224 -19.69 0.92 41.38
CA ALA A 224 -18.28 0.70 41.67
C ALA A 224 -17.99 0.85 43.18
N ARG A 225 -18.62 0.01 44.02
CA ARG A 225 -18.19 -0.30 45.39
C ARG A 225 -18.66 -1.71 45.78
N ARG A 226 -17.89 -2.74 45.44
CA ARG A 226 -17.73 -3.97 46.25
C ARG A 226 -16.64 -4.88 45.68
N SER A 227 -15.66 -5.14 46.55
CA SER A 227 -14.58 -6.15 46.55
C SER A 227 -13.66 -6.25 45.35
#